data_AF-A0A9P6EAI6-F1
#
_entry.id   AF-A0A9P6EAI6-F1
#
_cell.length_a   1.000
_cell.length_b   1.000
_cell.length_c   1.000
_cell.angle_alpha   90.00
_cell.angle_beta   90.00
_cell.angle_gamma   90.00
#
_symmetry.space_group_name_H-M   'P 1'
#
loop_
_entity.id
_entity.type
_entity.pdbx_description
1 polymer ?
#
loop_
_entity_poly.entity_id
_entity_poly.type
_entity_poly.pdbx_seq_one_letter_code
_entity_poly.pdbx_strand_id
1 'polypeptide(L)' 'TVLSLCILSLLARPEVMQQACAELDRIVRPGYLPSFKDKPSLSFITAIRKEAFRWREATPL' A
#
# COMPACT_ATOMS: atom_id res chain seq x y z
N THR A 1 -0.04 13.11 -9.32
CA THR A 1 1.12 12.22 -9.10
C THR A 1 0.62 10.81 -8.80
N VAL A 2 1.45 9.76 -8.90
CA VAL A 2 1.04 8.34 -8.70
C VAL A 2 0.31 8.16 -7.37
N LEU A 3 0.77 8.83 -6.30
CA LEU A 3 0.16 8.81 -4.98
C LEU A 3 -1.32 9.22 -4.98
N SER A 4 -1.68 10.31 -5.66
CA SER A 4 -3.08 10.78 -5.72
C SER A 4 -4.00 9.77 -6.39
N LEU A 5 -3.50 9.06 -7.41
CA LEU A 5 -4.24 7.98 -8.07
C LEU A 5 -4.41 6.79 -7.14
N CYS A 6 -3.37 6.39 -6.40
CA CYS A 6 -3.48 5.34 -5.38
C CYS A 6 -4.59 5.67 -4.39
N ILE A 7 -4.57 6.88 -3.84
CA ILE A 7 -5.53 7.32 -2.81
C ILE A 7 -6.95 7.30 -3.39
N LEU A 8 -7.14 7.82 -4.61
CA LEU A 8 -8.45 7.80 -5.26
C LEU A 8 -8.96 6.38 -5.50
N SER A 9 -8.11 5.47 -5.96
CA SER A 9 -8.47 4.08 -6.20
C SER A 9 -8.76 3.30 -4.91
N LEU A 10 -8.06 3.60 -3.82
CA LEU A 10 -8.34 3.03 -2.50
C LEU A 10 -9.65 3.55 -1.93
N LEU A 11 -9.95 4.85 -2.10
CA LEU A 11 -11.24 5.43 -1.71
C LEU A 11 -12.40 4.85 -2.51
N ALA A 12 -12.20 4.58 -3.80
CA ALA A 12 -13.20 3.93 -4.65
C ALA A 12 -13.42 2.44 -4.31
N ARG A 13 -12.50 1.80 -3.57
CA ARG A 13 -12.55 0.37 -3.21
C ARG A 13 -12.27 0.18 -1.72
N PRO A 14 -13.27 0.41 -0.85
CA PRO A 14 -13.08 0.34 0.61
C PRO A 14 -12.65 -1.06 1.09
N GLU A 15 -13.04 -2.13 0.38
CA GLU A 15 -12.63 -3.51 0.66
C GLU A 15 -11.10 -3.68 0.61
N VAL A 16 -10.45 -3.10 -0.40
CA VAL A 16 -8.99 -3.14 -0.58
C VAL A 16 -8.31 -2.36 0.55
N MET A 17 -8.89 -1.23 0.95
CA MET A 17 -8.38 -0.43 2.05
C MET A 17 -8.47 -1.18 3.39
N GLN A 18 -9.59 -1.86 3.67
CA GLN A 18 -9.75 -2.67 4.87
C GLN A 18 -8.74 -3.82 4.94
N GLN A 19 -8.51 -4.50 3.82
CA GLN A 19 -7.52 -5.58 3.76
C GLN A 19 -6.09 -5.08 4.00
N ALA A 20 -5.75 -3.91 3.46
CA ALA A 20 -4.45 -3.27 3.68
C ALA A 20 -4.25 -2.85 5.14
N CYS A 21 -5.27 -2.26 5.78
CA CYS A 21 -5.25 -1.94 7.22
C CYS A 21 -5.10 -3.21 8.07
N ALA A 22 -5.85 -4.28 7.75
CA ALA A 22 -5.76 -5.54 8.48
C ALA A 22 -4.37 -6.22 8.34
N GLU A 23 -3.74 -6.14 7.16
CA GLU A 23 -2.35 -6.61 7.00
C GLU A 23 -1.39 -5.76 7.84
N LEU A 24 -1.58 -4.44 7.85
CA LEU A 24 -0.73 -3.54 8.61
C LEU A 24 -0.85 -3.78 10.12
N ASP A 25 -2.08 -3.90 10.64
CA ASP A 25 -2.35 -4.15 12.07
C ASP A 25 -1.81 -5.52 12.53
N ARG A 26 -1.73 -6.50 11.62
CA ARG A 26 -1.12 -7.81 11.92
C ARG A 26 0.39 -7.74 12.09
N ILE A 27 1.05 -6.86 11.35
CA ILE A 27 2.52 -6.82 11.25
C ILE A 27 3.09 -5.75 12.18
N VAL A 28 2.44 -4.59 12.24
CA VAL A 28 2.86 -3.47 13.07
C VAL A 28 2.28 -3.63 14.46
N ARG A 29 3.12 -4.07 15.40
CA ARG A 29 2.72 -4.16 16.81
C ARG A 29 2.49 -2.75 17.38
N PRO A 30 1.52 -2.58 18.30
CA PRO A 30 1.31 -1.31 18.99
C PRO A 30 2.60 -0.84 19.67
N GLY A 31 3.06 0.37 19.34
CA GLY A 31 4.28 0.96 19.91
C GLY A 31 5.56 0.76 19.09
N TYR A 32 5.50 0.09 17.93
CA TYR A 32 6.63 0.01 16.99
C TYR A 32 6.33 0.77 15.70
N LEU A 33 7.26 1.62 15.26
CA LEU A 33 7.17 2.25 13.95
C LEU A 33 7.58 1.22 12.89
N PRO A 34 6.81 1.07 11.80
CA PRO A 34 7.15 0.14 10.72
C PRO A 34 8.53 0.46 10.15
N SER A 35 9.39 -0.55 10.06
CA SER A 35 10.73 -0.44 9.49
C SER A 35 10.76 -1.04 8.08
N PHE A 36 11.76 -0.67 7.28
CA PHE A 36 11.98 -1.29 5.96
C PHE A 36 12.20 -2.81 6.04
N LYS A 37 12.55 -3.34 7.23
CA LYS A 37 12.67 -4.78 7.50
C LYS A 37 11.32 -5.51 7.47
N ASP A 38 10.20 -4.82 7.66
CA ASP A 38 8.86 -5.40 7.69
C ASP A 38 8.21 -5.44 6.30
N LYS A 39 8.84 -4.79 5.31
CA LYS A 39 8.42 -4.74 3.91
C LYS A 39 8.17 -6.10 3.24
N PRO A 40 8.98 -7.18 3.46
CA PRO A 40 8.66 -8.50 2.91
C PRO A 40 7.40 -9.12 3.51
N SER A 41 7.03 -8.76 4.75
CA SER A 41 5.81 -9.23 5.39
C SER A 41 4.57 -8.49 4.86
N LEU A 42 4.72 -7.25 4.37
CA LEU A 42 3.66 -6.40 3.81
C LEU A 42 3.43 -6.72 2.32
N SER A 43 2.97 -7.94 2.07
CA SER A 43 2.79 -8.48 0.72
C SER A 43 1.68 -7.76 -0.06
N PHE A 44 0.56 -7.46 0.59
CA PHE A 44 -0.61 -6.85 -0.01
C PHE A 44 -0.39 -5.36 -0.27
N ILE A 45 0.21 -4.64 0.67
CA ILE A 45 0.62 -3.24 0.45
C ILE A 45 1.63 -3.14 -0.70
N THR A 46 2.56 -4.10 -0.79
CA THR A 46 3.51 -4.16 -1.91
C THR A 46 2.80 -4.40 -3.25
N ALA A 47 1.74 -5.23 -3.26
CA ALA A 47 0.92 -5.46 -4.45
C ALA A 47 0.16 -4.19 -4.86
N ILE A 48 -0.47 -3.48 -3.92
CA ILE A 48 -1.14 -2.18 -4.19
C ILE A 48 -0.16 -1.18 -4.79
N ARG A 49 1.04 -1.09 -4.22
CA ARG A 49 2.11 -0.22 -4.74
C ARG A 49 2.46 -0.58 -6.19
N LYS A 50 2.63 -1.86 -6.51
CA LYS A 50 2.93 -2.31 -7.88
C LYS A 50 1.79 -1.96 -8.84
N GLU A 51 0.54 -2.17 -8.43
CA GLU A 51 -0.62 -1.86 -9.26
C GLU A 51 -0.76 -0.35 -9.54
N ALA A 52 -0.44 0.49 -8.55
CA ALA A 52 -0.38 1.92 -8.75
C ALA A 52 0.68 2.36 -9.78
N PHE A 53 1.87 1.75 -9.73
CA PHE A 53 2.90 1.98 -10.75
C PHE A 53 2.51 1.45 -12.12
N ARG A 54 1.70 0.37 -12.19
CA ARG A 54 1.14 -0.14 -13.46
C ARG A 54 0.24 0.89 -14.13
N TRP A 55 -0.59 1.60 -13.37
CA TRP A 55 -1.50 2.61 -13.94
C TRP A 55 -0.80 3.89 -14.35
N ARG A 56 0.30 4.23 -13.66
CA ARG A 56 1.08 5.42 -13.97
C ARG A 56 2.51 5.22 -13.49
N GLU A 57 3.45 5.23 -14.43
CA GLU A 57 4.87 5.23 -14.11
C GLU A 57 5.25 6.56 -13.43
N ALA A 58 6.11 6.49 -12.40
CA ALA A 58 6.53 7.70 -11.67
C ALA A 58 7.56 8.54 -12.43
N THR A 59 8.23 7.95 -13.41
CA THR A 59 9.17 8.62 -14.31
C THR A 59 8.62 8.55 -15.73
N PRO A 60 8.57 9.67 -16.46
CA PRO A 60 8.40 9.60 -17.91
C PRO A 60 9.64 8.90 -18.51
N LEU A 61 9.42 8.05 -19.50
CA LEU A 61 10.47 7.42 -20.31
C LEU A 61 11.31 8.49 -21.04
#